data_AF-A0A522T196-F1
#
_entry.id   AF-A0A522T196-F1
#
_cell.length_a   1.000
_cell.length_b   1.000
_cell.length_c   1.000
_cell.angle_alpha   90.00
_cell.angle_beta   90.00
_cell.angle_gamma   90.00
#
_symmetry.space_group_name_H-M   'P 1'
#
loop_
_entity.id
_entity.type
_entity.pdbx_description
1 polymer ?
#
loop_
_entity_poly.entity_id
_entity_poly.type
_entity_poly.pdbx_seq_one_letter_code
_entity_poly.pdbx_strand_id
1 'polypeptide(L)'
;MLSCGCRISHLRSSFRHWITARPAFSPPRVATADDARALVRACRYRTGSRGFSGVTRAGGYGSKPMWEHIDTSDAGIAAIAMIEDPSALDALEEILAVEGLNAVFIGRGDLTVAFGAPNHNDAIVTRAVDRT
;
A
#
# COMPACT_ATOMS: atom_id res chain seq x y z
N MET A 1 -5.78 26.96 2.60
CA MET A 1 -6.02 26.08 3.76
C MET A 1 -7.08 25.06 3.40
N LEU A 2 -6.67 23.87 2.93
CA LEU A 2 -7.56 22.71 2.78
C LEU A 2 -6.80 21.50 3.33
N SER A 3 -7.27 21.03 4.49
CA SER A 3 -6.76 19.85 5.19
C SER A 3 -7.32 18.59 4.54
N CYS A 4 -6.50 17.86 3.78
CA CYS A 4 -6.83 16.48 3.42
C CYS A 4 -6.28 15.55 4.50
N GLY A 5 -6.91 15.59 5.68
CA GLY A 5 -6.64 14.67 6.78
C GLY A 5 -7.50 13.42 6.65
N CYS A 6 -7.19 12.53 5.71
CA CYS A 6 -7.77 11.19 5.71
C CYS A 6 -7.08 10.36 6.80
N ARG A 7 -7.54 10.52 8.05
CA ARG A 7 -7.11 9.69 9.18
C ARG A 7 -7.57 8.25 8.94
N ILE A 8 -6.69 7.29 9.23
CA ILE A 8 -6.85 5.83 9.28
C ILE A 8 -8.18 5.36 9.92
N SER A 9 -8.87 6.19 10.71
CA SER A 9 -10.12 5.85 11.39
C SER A 9 -11.32 5.58 10.46
N HIS A 10 -11.37 6.14 9.25
CA HIS A 10 -12.54 5.97 8.35
C HIS A 10 -12.50 4.74 7.42
N LEU A 11 -11.37 4.01 7.35
CA LEU A 11 -11.21 2.85 6.46
C LEU A 11 -11.54 1.50 7.12
N ARG A 12 -12.01 1.49 8.39
CA ARG A 12 -12.07 0.28 9.21
C ARG A 12 -13.05 -0.81 8.74
N SER A 13 -14.14 -0.49 8.05
CA SER A 13 -15.16 -1.50 7.69
C SER A 13 -14.96 -2.10 6.29
N SER A 14 -14.63 -1.28 5.30
CA SER A 14 -14.55 -1.72 3.89
C SER A 14 -13.24 -2.43 3.55
N PHE A 15 -12.13 -2.15 4.26
CA PHE A 15 -10.83 -2.77 3.97
C PHE A 15 -10.71 -4.22 4.46
N ARG A 16 -11.44 -4.58 5.53
CA ARG A 16 -11.36 -5.91 6.17
C ARG A 16 -11.78 -7.05 5.22
N HIS A 17 -12.68 -6.79 4.28
CA HIS A 17 -13.17 -7.79 3.32
C HIS A 17 -12.23 -8.00 2.12
N TRP A 18 -11.35 -7.05 1.81
CA TRP A 18 -10.48 -7.16 0.61
C TRP A 18 -9.29 -8.10 0.82
N ILE A 19 -8.77 -8.21 2.04
CA ILE A 19 -7.55 -8.97 2.35
C ILE A 19 -7.84 -10.47 2.59
N THR A 20 -9.05 -10.85 3.01
CA THR A 20 -9.33 -12.23 3.48
C THR A 20 -9.83 -13.19 2.39
N ALA A 21 -9.96 -12.76 1.13
CA ALA A 21 -10.69 -13.53 0.10
C ALA A 21 -9.83 -14.11 -1.04
N ARG A 22 -8.49 -14.02 -0.99
CA ARG A 22 -7.61 -14.55 -2.06
C ARG A 22 -6.36 -15.22 -1.49
N PRO A 23 -5.84 -16.29 -2.13
CA PRO A 23 -4.57 -16.89 -1.71
C PRO A 23 -3.44 -15.88 -1.90
N ALA A 24 -2.74 -15.56 -0.80
CA ALA A 24 -1.48 -14.82 -0.69
C ALA A 24 -1.41 -13.47 -1.45
N PHE A 25 -2.21 -12.48 -1.04
CA PHE A 25 -1.91 -11.08 -1.38
C PHE A 25 -1.00 -10.49 -0.29
N SER A 26 0.28 -10.27 -0.63
CA SER A 26 1.23 -9.52 0.19
C SER A 26 1.56 -8.20 -0.53
N PRO A 27 1.26 -7.03 0.06
CA PRO A 27 1.65 -5.76 -0.54
C PRO A 27 3.17 -5.65 -0.64
N PRO A 28 3.71 -4.86 -1.57
CA PRO A 28 5.16 -4.74 -1.74
C PRO A 28 5.81 -4.11 -0.51
N ARG A 29 6.94 -4.69 -0.09
CA ARG A 29 7.80 -4.15 0.96
C ARG A 29 8.35 -2.79 0.56
N VAL A 30 8.29 -1.84 1.48
CA VAL A 30 8.80 -0.48 1.33
C VAL A 30 9.65 -0.14 2.55
N ALA A 31 10.87 0.32 2.33
CA ALA A 31 11.78 0.77 3.40
C ALA A 31 12.09 2.27 3.33
N THR A 32 11.87 2.90 2.18
CA THR A 32 12.17 4.32 1.96
C THR A 32 11.02 5.06 1.26
N ALA A 33 11.04 6.39 1.32
CA ALA A 33 10.08 7.22 0.57
C ALA A 33 10.21 7.01 -0.95
N ASP A 34 11.40 6.71 -1.46
CA ASP A 34 11.60 6.42 -2.89
C ASP A 34 10.98 5.10 -3.31
N ASP A 35 11.03 4.06 -2.46
CA ASP A 35 10.30 2.81 -2.69
C ASP A 35 8.79 3.07 -2.75
N ALA A 36 8.27 3.89 -1.84
CA ALA A 36 6.85 4.27 -1.83
C ALA A 36 6.47 5.04 -3.10
N ARG A 37 7.30 5.99 -3.56
CA ARG A 37 7.07 6.70 -4.83
C ARG A 37 7.12 5.74 -6.02
N ALA A 38 8.05 4.78 -6.01
CA ALA A 38 8.15 3.77 -7.05
C ALA A 38 6.89 2.87 -7.10
N LEU A 39 6.39 2.47 -5.93
CA LEU A 39 5.13 1.75 -5.80
C LEU A 39 3.95 2.55 -6.39
N VAL A 40 3.79 3.81 -5.99
CA VAL A 40 2.71 4.66 -6.51
C VAL A 40 2.78 4.77 -8.03
N ARG A 41 3.98 5.01 -8.59
CA ARG A 41 4.17 5.05 -10.04
C ARG A 41 3.79 3.72 -10.71
N ALA A 42 4.17 2.59 -10.13
CA ALA A 42 3.84 1.27 -10.68
C ALA A 42 2.32 0.99 -10.74
N CYS A 43 1.53 1.67 -9.91
CA CYS A 43 0.07 1.53 -9.91
C CYS A 43 -0.64 2.40 -10.98
N ARG A 44 -0.02 3.48 -11.47
CA ARG A 44 -0.68 4.49 -12.33
C ARG A 44 -0.22 4.41 -13.79
N TYR A 45 -1.13 4.68 -14.72
CA TYR A 45 -0.86 4.78 -16.15
C TYR A 45 -0.32 6.15 -16.55
N ARG A 46 -1.05 7.24 -16.28
CA ARG A 46 -0.70 8.59 -16.80
C ARG A 46 0.51 9.21 -16.13
N THR A 47 0.55 9.15 -14.81
CA THR A 47 1.59 9.76 -13.96
C THR A 47 2.58 8.73 -13.42
N GLY A 48 2.56 7.52 -13.99
CA GLY A 48 3.27 6.37 -13.46
C GLY A 48 4.00 5.57 -14.53
N SER A 49 4.29 4.33 -14.17
CA SER A 49 5.06 3.37 -14.96
C SER A 49 4.28 2.09 -15.26
N ARG A 50 2.97 2.07 -15.02
CA ARG A 50 2.14 0.90 -15.27
C ARG A 50 2.02 0.63 -16.77
N GLY A 51 2.42 -0.57 -17.19
CA GLY A 51 2.23 -1.04 -18.56
C GLY A 51 0.76 -1.25 -18.92
N PHE A 52 0.36 -0.85 -20.12
CA PHE A 52 -1.01 -0.95 -20.61
C PHE A 52 -1.30 -2.30 -21.30
N SER A 53 -2.46 -2.89 -20.98
CA SER A 53 -3.02 -4.02 -21.73
C SER A 53 -4.55 -4.04 -21.60
N GLY A 54 -5.25 -3.78 -22.70
CA GLY A 54 -6.72 -3.72 -22.77
C GLY A 54 -7.40 -5.09 -22.75
N VAL A 55 -6.68 -6.17 -23.05
CA VAL A 55 -7.23 -7.53 -23.11
C VAL A 55 -7.27 -8.24 -21.75
N THR A 56 -6.80 -7.57 -20.68
CA THR A 56 -6.86 -8.09 -19.32
C THR A 56 -8.30 -8.08 -18.78
N ARG A 57 -8.53 -8.79 -17.66
CA ARG A 57 -9.81 -8.72 -16.92
C ARG A 57 -10.18 -7.28 -16.56
N ALA A 58 -9.20 -6.45 -16.18
CA ALA A 58 -9.44 -5.06 -15.80
C ALA A 58 -9.97 -4.23 -16.98
N GLY A 59 -9.40 -4.47 -18.18
CA GLY A 59 -9.85 -3.89 -19.45
C GLY A 59 -11.10 -4.56 -20.05
N GLY A 60 -11.75 -5.47 -19.31
CA GLY A 60 -12.95 -6.16 -19.78
C GLY A 60 -12.71 -7.05 -20.98
N TYR A 61 -11.52 -7.68 -21.09
CA TYR A 61 -11.17 -8.53 -22.22
C TYR A 61 -11.24 -7.80 -23.58
N GLY A 62 -10.91 -6.51 -23.61
CA GLY A 62 -10.95 -5.67 -24.81
C GLY A 62 -12.29 -4.95 -25.04
N SER A 63 -13.29 -5.14 -24.17
CA SER A 63 -14.59 -4.46 -24.30
C SER A 63 -14.57 -3.00 -23.85
N LYS A 64 -13.61 -2.57 -23.02
CA LYS A 64 -13.53 -1.19 -22.54
C LYS A 64 -12.70 -0.31 -23.48
N PRO A 65 -13.16 0.92 -23.80
CA PRO A 65 -12.34 1.91 -24.48
C PRO A 65 -11.04 2.18 -23.71
N MET A 66 -9.92 2.30 -24.45
CA MET A 66 -8.58 2.44 -23.89
C MET A 66 -8.48 3.57 -22.85
N TRP A 67 -8.91 4.78 -23.22
CA TRP A 67 -8.78 5.95 -22.36
C TRP A 67 -9.73 5.93 -21.16
N GLU A 68 -10.94 5.39 -21.34
CA GLU A 68 -11.87 5.17 -20.24
C GLU A 68 -11.30 4.19 -19.21
N HIS A 69 -10.68 3.09 -19.66
CA HIS A 69 -10.01 2.13 -18.78
C HIS A 69 -8.83 2.77 -18.02
N ILE A 70 -8.03 3.59 -18.69
CA ILE A 70 -6.91 4.31 -18.07
C ILE A 70 -7.43 5.27 -16.99
N ASP A 71 -8.41 6.12 -17.32
CA ASP A 71 -8.89 7.16 -16.41
C ASP A 71 -9.61 6.54 -15.20
N THR A 72 -10.44 5.51 -15.42
CA THR A 72 -11.12 4.80 -14.32
C THR A 72 -10.13 4.02 -13.45
N SER A 73 -9.09 3.42 -14.03
CA SER A 73 -8.07 2.70 -13.27
C SER A 73 -7.23 3.65 -12.42
N ASP A 74 -6.78 4.78 -13.00
CA ASP A 74 -5.94 5.74 -12.29
C ASP A 74 -6.72 6.43 -11.16
N ALA A 75 -8.02 6.66 -11.31
CA ALA A 75 -8.87 7.18 -10.24
C ALA A 75 -9.20 6.12 -9.16
N GLY A 76 -9.28 4.84 -9.52
CA GLY A 76 -9.81 3.79 -8.65
C GLY A 76 -8.77 2.93 -7.91
N ILE A 77 -7.51 2.88 -8.35
CA ILE A 77 -6.54 1.96 -7.76
C ILE A 77 -5.93 2.50 -6.45
N ALA A 78 -5.78 1.61 -5.46
CA ALA A 78 -5.13 1.93 -4.19
C ALA A 78 -3.68 1.43 -4.20
N ALA A 79 -2.73 2.31 -3.87
CA ALA A 79 -1.35 1.95 -3.57
C ALA A 79 -1.22 1.70 -2.07
N ILE A 80 -0.86 0.46 -1.69
CA ILE A 80 -0.73 0.03 -0.30
C ILE A 80 0.68 -0.51 -0.13
N ALA A 81 1.47 0.12 0.75
CA ALA A 81 2.82 -0.33 1.06
C ALA A 81 2.82 -1.30 2.25
N MET A 82 3.78 -2.22 2.31
CA MET A 82 4.01 -3.05 3.48
C MET A 82 5.25 -2.57 4.23
N ILE A 83 5.05 -2.22 5.50
CA ILE A 83 6.10 -1.81 6.44
C ILE A 83 6.39 -3.02 7.33
N GLU A 84 7.58 -3.58 7.15
CA GLU A 84 7.97 -4.82 7.83
C GLU A 84 9.46 -4.89 8.18
N ASP A 85 10.19 -3.81 7.91
CA ASP A 85 11.61 -3.65 8.23
C ASP A 85 11.77 -2.58 9.32
N PRO A 86 12.61 -2.80 10.35
CA PRO A 86 12.89 -1.78 11.36
C PRO A 86 13.37 -0.44 10.79
N SER A 87 14.18 -0.45 9.72
CA SER A 87 14.66 0.79 9.07
C SER A 87 13.53 1.60 8.43
N ALA A 88 12.45 0.94 8.00
CA ALA A 88 11.27 1.60 7.47
C ALA A 88 10.53 2.41 8.54
N LEU A 89 10.67 2.05 9.82
CA LEU A 89 10.10 2.80 10.94
C LEU A 89 10.82 4.12 11.19
N ASP A 90 12.09 4.21 10.81
CA ASP A 90 12.88 5.45 10.93
C ASP A 90 12.53 6.44 9.82
N ALA A 91 12.18 5.95 8.62
CA ALA A 91 11.75 6.75 7.48
C ALA A 91 10.21 6.88 7.36
N LEU A 92 9.46 6.47 8.38
CA LEU A 92 8.01 6.28 8.29
C LEU A 92 7.26 7.56 7.92
N GLU A 93 7.62 8.70 8.52
CA GLU A 93 6.98 9.98 8.23
C GLU A 93 7.16 10.38 6.77
N GLU A 94 8.37 10.17 6.22
CA GLU A 94 8.67 10.46 4.82
C GLU A 94 7.92 9.53 3.87
N ILE A 95 7.77 8.24 4.23
CA ILE A 95 6.99 7.26 3.48
C ILE A 95 5.51 7.66 3.46
N LEU A 96 4.94 7.98 4.62
CA LEU A 96 3.53 8.36 4.76
C LEU A 96 3.22 9.71 4.09
N ALA A 97 4.22 10.57 3.92
CA ALA A 97 4.09 11.84 3.20
C ALA A 97 4.08 11.68 1.67
N VAL A 98 4.33 10.48 1.12
CA VAL A 98 4.33 10.26 -0.33
C VAL A 98 2.93 10.41 -0.90
N GLU A 99 2.78 11.38 -1.81
CA GLU A 99 1.53 11.61 -2.52
C GLU A 99 1.10 10.37 -3.33
N GLY A 100 -0.18 10.01 -3.21
CA GLY A 100 -0.75 8.86 -3.90
C GLY A 100 -0.58 7.52 -3.20
N LEU A 101 0.17 7.45 -2.09
CA LEU A 101 0.16 6.31 -1.19
C LEU A 101 -1.14 6.34 -0.36
N ASN A 102 -1.94 5.28 -0.45
CA ASN A 102 -3.28 5.27 0.14
C ASN A 102 -3.33 4.64 1.53
N ALA A 103 -2.47 3.67 1.80
CA ALA A 103 -2.38 3.02 3.10
C ALA A 103 -1.01 2.33 3.30
N VAL A 104 -0.72 1.99 4.55
CA VAL A 104 0.35 1.08 4.92
C VAL A 104 -0.24 -0.16 5.60
N PHE A 105 0.38 -1.30 5.37
CA PHE A 105 0.12 -2.56 6.05
C PHE A 105 1.34 -2.92 6.90
N ILE A 106 1.12 -3.35 8.14
CA ILE A 106 2.23 -3.66 9.06
C ILE A 106 2.48 -5.16 9.08
N GLY A 107 3.63 -5.56 8.55
CA GLY A 107 4.11 -6.95 8.54
C GLY A 107 4.64 -7.36 9.92
N ARG A 108 3.74 -7.60 10.87
CA ARG A 108 4.13 -7.95 12.26
C ARG A 108 4.98 -9.22 12.34
N GLY A 109 4.76 -10.19 11.44
CA GLY A 109 5.53 -11.42 11.40
C GLY A 109 7.01 -11.15 11.13
N ASP A 110 7.30 -10.46 10.03
CA ASP A 110 8.67 -10.10 9.67
C ASP A 110 9.30 -9.11 10.66
N LEU A 111 8.54 -8.17 11.23
CA LEU A 111 9.04 -7.33 12.34
C LEU A 111 9.42 -8.16 13.57
N THR A 112 8.64 -9.19 13.91
CA THR A 112 8.95 -10.09 15.04
C THR A 112 10.30 -10.77 14.80
N VAL A 113 10.52 -11.28 13.59
CA VAL A 113 11.78 -11.93 13.22
C VAL A 113 12.93 -10.93 13.20
N ALA A 114 12.74 -9.74 12.60
CA ALA A 114 13.75 -8.71 12.49
C ALA A 114 14.20 -8.17 13.86
N PHE A 115 13.28 -8.06 14.82
CA PHE A 115 13.60 -7.67 16.20
C PHE A 115 14.14 -8.82 17.06
N GLY A 116 14.17 -10.06 16.55
CA GLY A 116 14.53 -11.24 17.35
C GLY A 116 13.56 -11.51 18.50
N ALA A 117 12.31 -11.08 18.37
CA ALA A 117 11.30 -11.19 19.41
C ALA A 117 10.74 -12.62 19.49
N PRO A 118 10.36 -13.11 20.69
CA PRO A 118 9.84 -14.46 20.86
C PRO A 118 8.46 -14.67 20.21
N ASN A 119 7.68 -13.60 20.04
CA ASN A 119 6.39 -13.62 19.35
C ASN A 119 5.93 -12.20 18.98
N HIS A 120 4.87 -12.11 18.16
CA HIS A 120 4.34 -10.84 17.65
C HIS A 120 3.64 -9.95 18.68
N ASN A 121 3.46 -10.42 19.92
CA ASN A 121 2.91 -9.63 21.03
C ASN A 121 4.02 -9.09 21.95
N ASP A 122 5.29 -9.32 21.63
CA ASP A 122 6.39 -8.75 22.37
C ASP A 122 6.32 -7.21 22.38
N ALA A 123 6.75 -6.60 23.49
CA ALA A 123 6.71 -5.16 23.69
C ALA A 123 7.45 -4.37 22.60
N ILE A 124 8.53 -4.91 22.01
CA ILE A 124 9.24 -4.23 20.92
C ILE A 124 8.39 -4.18 19.64
N VAL A 125 7.65 -5.24 19.35
CA VAL A 125 6.80 -5.36 18.15
C VAL A 125 5.53 -4.52 18.32
N THR A 126 4.88 -4.56 19.48
CA THR A 126 3.68 -3.76 19.73
C THR A 126 3.97 -2.27 19.70
N ARG A 127 5.09 -1.82 20.29
CA ARG A 127 5.55 -0.43 20.18
C ARG A 127 5.83 0.00 18.75
N ALA A 128 6.40 -0.88 17.92
CA ALA A 128 6.62 -0.58 16.51
C ALA A 128 5.30 -0.37 15.76
N VAL A 129 4.29 -1.20 16.04
CA VAL A 129 2.94 -1.10 15.46
C VAL A 129 2.20 0.15 15.96
N ASP A 130 2.37 0.53 17.22
CA ASP A 130 1.70 1.71 17.78
C ASP A 130 2.26 3.04 17.24
N ARG A 131 3.46 3.01 16.63
CA ARG A 131 4.09 4.17 15.97
C ARG A 131 3.58 4.42 14.55
N THR A 132 2.89 3.45 13.94
CA THR A 132 2.41 3.48 12.54
C THR A 132 0.93 3.77 12.44
#